data_AF-A0A1D3E8B2-F1
#
_entry.id   AF-A0A1D3E8B2-F1
#
_cell.length_a   1.000
_cell.length_b   1.000
_cell.length_c   1.000
_cell.angle_alpha   90.00
_cell.angle_beta   90.00
_cell.angle_gamma   90.00
#
_symmetry.space_group_name_H-M   'P 1'
#
loop_
_entity.id
_entity.type
_entity.pdbx_description
1 polymer ?
#
loop_
_entity_poly.entity_id
_entity_poly.type
_entity_poly.pdbx_seq_one_letter_code
_entity_poly.pdbx_strand_id
1 'polypeptide(L)' 'MESFFGTLKSECFHTCKYDSVTESEAALHEYIRYYNNDRIKLKLKGLSPVQYRIQSLKAA' A
#
# COMPACT_ATOMS: atom_id res chain seq x y z
N MET A 1 7.84 -11.92 3.29
CA MET A 1 7.20 -10.59 3.43
C MET A 1 6.88 -10.15 2.02
N GLU A 2 5.63 -9.78 1.70
CA GLU A 2 5.35 -9.23 0.37
C GLU A 2 6.09 -7.89 0.22
N SER A 3 6.80 -7.71 -0.88
CA SER A 3 7.48 -6.44 -1.19
C SER A 3 6.44 -5.41 -1.62
N PHE A 4 6.52 -4.19 -1.07
CA PHE A 4 5.68 -3.07 -1.51
C PHE A 4 5.70 -2.92 -3.03
N PHE A 5 6.89 -2.92 -3.65
CA PHE A 5 7.02 -2.80 -5.10
C PHE A 5 6.47 -4.00 -5.86
N GLY A 6 6.52 -5.21 -5.28
CA GLY A 6 5.91 -6.39 -5.88
C GLY A 6 4.39 -6.27 -5.93
N THR A 7 3.79 -5.81 -4.83
CA THR A 7 2.34 -5.58 -4.74
C THR A 7 1.90 -4.41 -5.61
N LEU A 8 2.62 -3.29 -5.59
CA LEU A 8 2.33 -2.12 -6.43
C LEU A 8 2.30 -2.49 -7.92
N LYS A 9 3.33 -3.19 -8.39
CA LYS A 9 3.37 -3.61 -9.80
C LYS A 9 2.20 -4.53 -10.15
N SER A 10 1.93 -5.53 -9.31
CA SER A 10 0.91 -6.54 -9.59
C SER A 10 -0.52 -6.02 -9.45
N GLU A 11 -0.78 -5.15 -8.46
CA GLU A 11 -2.12 -4.67 -8.10
C GLU A 11 -2.47 -3.34 -8.79
N CYS A 12 -1.49 -2.52 -9.18
CA CYS A 12 -1.71 -1.18 -9.74
C CYS A 12 -1.22 -1.02 -11.19
N PHE A 13 -0.17 -1.71 -11.64
CA PHE A 13 0.41 -1.50 -12.98
C PHE A 13 0.23 -2.66 -13.97
N HIS A 14 0.13 -3.90 -13.49
CA HIS A 14 -0.07 -5.06 -14.37
C HIS A 14 -1.56 -5.28 -14.70
N THR A 15 -2.46 -4.82 -13.85
CA THR A 15 -3.91 -4.97 -13.96
C THR A 15 -4.59 -3.78 -14.64
N CYS A 16 -3.92 -2.65 -14.74
CA CYS A 16 -4.46 -1.40 -15.29
C CYS A 16 -3.59 -0.91 -16.47
N LYS A 17 -4.24 -0.30 -17.46
CA LYS A 17 -3.58 0.51 -18.48
C LYS A 17 -3.97 1.96 -18.23
N TYR A 18 -3.00 2.85 -18.31
CA TYR A 18 -3.20 4.29 -18.14
C TYR A 18 -2.97 4.98 -19.47
N ASP A 19 -3.86 5.90 -19.83
CA ASP A 19 -3.78 6.64 -21.08
C ASP A 19 -2.86 7.86 -20.96
N SER A 20 -2.51 8.25 -19.73
CA SER A 20 -1.60 9.36 -19.45
C SER A 20 -0.75 9.15 -18.20
N VAL A 21 0.36 9.88 -18.13
CA VAL A 21 1.22 9.92 -16.94
C VAL A 21 0.44 10.45 -15.73
N THR A 22 -0.37 11.49 -15.91
CA THR A 22 -1.20 12.08 -14.85
C THR A 22 -2.16 11.07 -14.23
N GLU A 23 -2.79 10.24 -15.04
CA GLU A 23 -3.67 9.17 -14.56
C GLU A 23 -2.89 8.12 -13.76
N SER A 24 -1.73 7.69 -14.26
CA SER A 24 -0.87 6.72 -13.56
C SER A 24 -0.31 7.27 -12.24
N GLU A 25 -0.06 8.58 -12.17
CA GLU A 25 0.40 9.26 -10.95
C GLU A 25 -0.72 9.33 -9.91
N ALA A 26 -1.95 9.66 -10.32
CA ALA A 26 -3.11 9.66 -9.44
C ALA A 26 -3.36 8.25 -8.84
N ALA A 27 -3.32 7.21 -9.68
CA ALA A 27 -3.47 5.83 -9.24
C ALA A 27 -2.33 5.40 -8.29
N LEU A 28 -1.10 5.85 -8.54
CA LEU A 28 0.04 5.61 -7.65
C LEU A 28 -0.18 6.24 -6.27
N HIS A 29 -0.62 7.51 -6.22
CA HIS A 29 -0.90 8.20 -4.96
C HIS A 29 -2.02 7.51 -4.17
N GLU A 30 -3.10 7.12 -4.85
CA GLU A 30 -4.20 6.38 -4.22
C GLU A 30 -3.72 5.02 -3.66
N TYR A 31 -2.95 4.27 -4.44
CA TYR A 31 -2.42 2.98 -4.01
C TYR A 31 -1.48 3.13 -2.80
N ILE A 32 -0.62 4.15 -2.77
CA ILE A 32 0.26 4.43 -1.62
C ILE A 32 -0.57 4.73 -0.37
N ARG A 33 -1.63 5.54 -0.48
CA ARG A 33 -2.54 5.85 0.63
C ARG A 33 -3.20 4.57 1.14
N TYR A 34 -3.78 3.78 0.24
CA TYR A 34 -4.41 2.50 0.55
C TYR A 34 -3.44 1.55 1.25
N TYR A 35 -2.27 1.33 0.65
CA TYR A 35 -1.27 0.39 1.17
C TYR A 35 -0.86 0.75 2.60
N ASN A 36 -0.66 2.03 2.89
CA ASN A 36 -0.15 2.49 4.18
C ASN A 36 -1.22 2.58 5.27
N ASN A 37 -2.44 2.98 4.91
CA ASN A 37 -3.47 3.36 5.89
C ASN A 37 -4.60 2.33 6.01
N ASP A 38 -4.95 1.66 4.91
CA ASP A 38 -6.17 0.85 4.84
C ASP A 38 -5.90 -0.64 4.61
N ARG A 39 -4.73 -0.99 4.04
CA ARG A 39 -4.40 -2.38 3.72
C ARG A 39 -4.38 -3.25 4.98
N ILE A 40 -5.32 -4.19 5.03
CA ILE A 40 -5.42 -5.18 6.10
C ILE A 40 -4.31 -6.21 5.92
N LYS A 41 -3.41 -6.30 6.90
CA LYS A 41 -2.39 -7.36 6.94
C LYS A 41 -2.69 -8.33 8.08
N LEU A 42 -3.07 -9.56 7.74
CA LEU A 42 -3.33 -10.62 8.73
C LEU A 42 -2.12 -10.88 9.63
N LYS A 43 -0.90 -10.83 9.07
CA LYS A 43 0.35 -10.94 9.83
C LYS A 43 0.54 -9.80 10.85
N LEU A 44 -0.11 -8.66 10.66
CA LEU A 44 -0.12 -7.53 11.56
C LEU A 44 -1.41 -7.47 12.41
N LYS A 45 -2.09 -8.61 12.60
CA LYS A 45 -3.38 -8.68 13.33
C LYS A 45 -4.46 -7.77 12.74
N GLY A 46 -4.44 -7.58 11.42
CA GLY A 46 -5.38 -6.73 10.70
C GLY A 46 -5.02 -5.24 10.70
N LEU A 47 -3.92 -4.84 11.35
CA LEU A 47 -3.47 -3.45 11.34
C LEU A 47 -2.88 -3.08 9.98
N SER A 48 -3.09 -1.81 9.60
CA SER A 48 -2.36 -1.22 8.49
C SER A 48 -0.89 -0.99 8.84
N PRO A 49 0.00 -0.84 7.83
CA PRO A 49 1.42 -0.60 8.09
C PRO A 49 1.69 0.59 9.01
N VAL A 50 0.93 1.69 8.86
CA VAL A 50 1.06 2.87 9.74
C VAL A 50 0.62 2.55 11.16
N GLN A 51 -0.55 1.92 11.33
CA GLN A 51 -1.06 1.53 12.66
C GLN A 51 -0.09 0.60 13.38
N TYR A 52 0.48 -0.38 12.68
CA TYR A 52 1.47 -1.28 13.24
C TYR A 52 2.72 -0.54 13.73
N ARG A 53 3.26 0.40 12.93
CA ARG A 53 4.41 1.23 13.36
C ARG A 53 4.09 2.06 14.61
N ILE A 54 2.93 2.71 14.65
CA ILE A 54 2.51 3.49 15.81
C ILE A 54 2.40 2.60 17.06
N GLN A 55 1.85 1.39 16.93
CA GLN A 55 1.77 0.44 18.04
C GLN A 55 3.15 0.01 18.51
N SER A 56 4.07 -0.32 17.59
CA SER A 56 5.45 -0.70 17.93
C SER A 56 6.19 0.42 18.67
N LEU A 57 5.98 1.69 18.28
CA LEU A 57 6.59 2.84 18.95
C LEU A 57 6.03 3.08 20.35
N LYS A 58 4.75 2.76 20.60
CA LYS A 58 4.13 2.86 21.93
C LYS A 58 4.55 1.73 22.89
N ALA A 59 5.00 0.61 22.35
CA ALA A 59 5.43 -0.56 23.12
C ALA A 59 6.94 -0.57 23.42
N ALA A 60 7.68 0.39 22.86
CA ALA A 60 9.09 0.65 23.16
C ALA A 60 9.21 1.63 24.32
#